data_AF-A0A496U4K6-F1
#
_entry.id   AF-A0A496U4K6-F1
#
_cell.length_a   1.000
_cell.length_b   1.000
_cell.length_c   1.000
_cell.angle_alpha   90.00
_cell.angle_beta   90.00
_cell.angle_gamma   90.00
#
_symmetry.space_group_name_H-M   'P 1'
#
loop_
_entity.id
_entity.type
_entity.pdbx_description
1 polymer ?
#
loop_
_entity_poly.entity_id
_entity_poly.type
_entity_poly.pdbx_seq_one_letter_code
_entity_poly.pdbx_strand_id
1 'polypeptide(L)'
;MNIINIQRRGTMMEMEKNQLIAVCGLNCRECQIFQASDNLEIAKAIADWFKKERDIEVKIEDIRCEGCKGDRPKHWSPDCRILKCCVDEKGLQFCFQCKDFPCEMLTEWAKGGERYREAIEQLKRMKEGS
;
A
#
# COMPACT_ATOMS: atom_id res chain seq x y z
N MET A 1 19.32 -32.54 -7.45
CA MET A 1 18.34 -31.55 -6.95
C MET A 1 17.16 -31.47 -7.92
N ASN A 2 15.93 -31.69 -7.46
CA ASN A 2 14.74 -31.68 -8.31
C ASN A 2 14.32 -30.25 -8.67
N ILE A 3 14.06 -30.02 -9.97
CA ILE A 3 13.65 -28.76 -10.59
C ILE A 3 12.40 -28.15 -9.89
N ILE A 4 11.55 -29.03 -9.37
CA ILE A 4 10.32 -28.74 -8.60
C ILE A 4 10.58 -27.88 -7.35
N ASN A 5 11.74 -28.04 -6.69
CA ASN A 5 12.08 -27.29 -5.47
C ASN A 5 12.63 -25.88 -5.75
N ILE A 6 13.13 -25.62 -6.97
CA ILE A 6 13.65 -24.31 -7.37
C ILE A 6 12.47 -23.38 -7.72
N GLN A 7 11.46 -23.88 -8.44
CA GLN A 7 10.22 -23.12 -8.74
C GLN A 7 9.43 -22.76 -7.47
N ARG A 8 9.39 -23.64 -6.44
CA ARG A 8 8.76 -23.31 -5.15
C ARG A 8 9.49 -22.24 -4.34
N ARG A 9 10.82 -22.15 -4.42
CA ARG A 9 11.58 -21.06 -3.75
C ARG A 9 11.45 -19.72 -4.45
N GLY A 10 11.41 -19.70 -5.78
CA GLY A 10 11.16 -18.48 -6.56
C GLY A 10 9.78 -17.87 -6.26
N THR A 11 8.74 -18.71 -6.26
CA THR A 11 7.35 -18.28 -6.00
C THR A 11 7.11 -17.80 -4.57
N MET A 12 7.74 -18.39 -3.54
CA MET A 12 7.58 -17.94 -2.15
C MET A 12 8.16 -16.53 -1.90
N MET A 13 9.32 -16.19 -2.46
CA MET A 13 9.91 -14.84 -2.33
C MET A 13 9.09 -13.78 -3.07
N GLU A 14 8.44 -14.17 -4.17
CA GLU A 14 7.59 -13.31 -5.00
C GLU A 14 6.23 -13.06 -4.34
N MET A 15 5.68 -14.09 -3.68
CA MET A 15 4.47 -14.00 -2.85
C MET A 15 4.69 -13.10 -1.62
N GLU A 16 5.83 -13.18 -0.93
CA GLU A 16 6.18 -12.29 0.19
C GLU A 16 6.35 -10.83 -0.27
N LYS A 17 6.98 -10.58 -1.43
CA LYS A 17 7.07 -9.24 -2.01
C LYS A 17 5.70 -8.61 -2.27
N ASN A 18 4.75 -9.41 -2.77
CA ASN A 18 3.39 -8.94 -3.10
C ASN A 18 2.50 -8.69 -1.87
N GLN A 19 2.89 -9.14 -0.67
CA GLN A 19 2.15 -8.84 0.57
C GLN A 19 2.29 -7.36 0.98
N LEU A 20 3.44 -6.74 0.69
CA LEU A 20 3.71 -5.35 1.04
C LEU A 20 3.30 -4.35 -0.05
N ILE A 21 2.75 -4.85 -1.16
CA ILE A 21 2.18 -3.98 -2.19
C ILE A 21 0.68 -3.80 -1.90
N ALA A 22 0.29 -2.56 -1.67
CA ALA A 22 -1.09 -2.16 -1.51
C ALA A 22 -1.90 -2.46 -2.78
N VAL A 23 -3.22 -2.53 -2.63
CA VAL A 23 -4.09 -2.84 -3.77
C VAL A 23 -3.99 -1.79 -4.89
N CYS A 24 -3.66 -0.54 -4.54
CA CYS A 24 -3.42 0.57 -5.47
C CYS A 24 -2.00 0.64 -6.04
N GLY A 25 -1.09 -0.27 -5.63
CA GLY A 25 0.29 -0.32 -6.07
C GLY A 25 1.31 0.36 -5.17
N LEU A 26 0.87 1.07 -4.11
CA LEU A 26 1.80 1.66 -3.15
C LEU A 26 2.63 0.58 -2.46
N ASN A 27 3.94 0.83 -2.34
CA ASN A 27 4.83 -0.01 -1.56
C ASN A 27 4.75 0.38 -0.07
N CYS A 28 4.18 -0.50 0.76
CA CYS A 28 4.11 -0.30 2.21
C CYS A 28 5.50 -0.24 2.84
N ARG A 29 6.51 -0.93 2.27
CA ARG A 29 7.89 -0.90 2.79
C ARG A 29 8.51 0.50 2.76
N GLU A 30 8.10 1.34 1.82
CA GLU A 30 8.57 2.72 1.65
C GLU A 30 7.64 3.74 2.34
N CYS A 31 6.56 3.28 2.97
CA CYS A 31 5.63 4.14 3.67
C CYS A 31 6.15 4.49 5.06
N GLN A 32 6.44 5.77 5.31
CA GLN A 32 6.89 6.24 6.63
C GLN A 32 5.90 5.92 7.75
N ILE A 33 4.59 5.93 7.48
CA ILE A 33 3.57 5.56 8.48
C ILE A 33 3.61 4.07 8.83
N PHE A 34 3.90 3.21 7.85
CA PHE A 34 4.10 1.79 8.11
C PHE A 34 5.39 1.56 8.92
N GLN A 35 6.47 2.28 8.58
CA GLN A 35 7.74 2.22 9.30
C GLN A 35 7.64 2.78 10.73
N ALA A 36 6.77 3.76 10.96
CA ALA A 36 6.53 4.38 12.27
C ALA A 36 6.00 3.40 13.31
N SER A 37 5.33 2.32 12.88
CA SER A 37 4.84 1.26 13.78
C SER A 37 5.94 0.67 14.68
N ASP A 38 7.16 0.59 14.15
CA ASP A 38 8.35 0.04 14.83
C ASP A 38 9.45 1.08 15.04
N ASN A 39 9.21 2.35 14.68
CA ASN A 39 10.21 3.41 14.76
C ASN A 39 9.62 4.70 15.35
N LEU A 40 9.93 4.92 16.63
CA LEU A 40 9.47 6.07 17.39
C LEU A 40 9.98 7.42 16.83
N GLU A 41 11.17 7.46 16.24
CA GLU A 41 11.71 8.70 15.67
C GLU A 41 10.93 9.13 14.43
N ILE A 42 10.58 8.17 13.57
CA ILE A 42 9.72 8.43 12.40
C ILE A 42 8.32 8.86 12.86
N ALA A 43 7.76 8.18 13.87
CA ALA A 43 6.45 8.55 14.42
C ALA A 43 6.43 9.99 14.97
N LYS A 44 7.47 10.39 15.72
CA LYS A 44 7.63 11.77 16.21
C LYS A 44 7.74 12.77 15.07
N ALA A 45 8.56 12.49 14.05
CA ALA A 45 8.72 13.38 12.90
C ALA A 45 7.40 13.59 12.14
N ILE A 46 6.57 12.55 12.03
CA ILE A 46 5.24 12.65 11.42
C ILE A 46 4.30 13.49 12.30
N ALA A 47 4.27 13.27 13.61
CA ALA A 47 3.45 14.06 14.54
C ALA A 47 3.82 15.56 14.47
N ASP A 48 5.12 15.87 14.50
CA ASP A 48 5.63 17.24 14.40
C ASP A 48 5.26 17.89 13.06
N TRP A 49 5.34 17.13 11.96
CA TRP A 49 4.91 17.60 10.64
C TRP A 49 3.41 17.92 10.61
N PHE A 50 2.55 17.07 11.17
CA PHE A 50 1.11 17.35 11.27
C PHE A 50 0.83 18.60 12.09
N LYS A 51 1.51 18.76 13.23
CA LYS A 51 1.33 19.94 14.07
C LYS A 51 1.79 21.22 13.36
N LYS A 52 2.94 21.16 12.69
CA LYS A 52 3.52 22.33 12.01
C LYS A 52 2.77 22.73 10.74
N GLU A 53 2.46 21.78 9.86
CA GLU A 53 1.95 22.06 8.52
C GLU A 53 0.42 22.09 8.46
N ARG A 54 -0.27 21.50 9.45
CA ARG A 54 -1.73 21.37 9.46
C ARG A 54 -2.38 21.89 10.74
N ASP A 55 -1.62 22.26 11.77
CA ASP A 55 -2.10 22.56 13.12
C ASP A 55 -2.96 21.43 13.72
N ILE A 56 -2.67 20.19 13.34
CA ILE A 56 -3.35 18.99 13.84
C ILE A 56 -2.43 18.29 14.84
N GLU A 57 -2.95 18.03 16.02
CA GLU A 57 -2.26 17.22 17.03
C GLU A 57 -2.59 15.74 16.81
N VAL A 58 -1.57 14.94 16.54
CA VAL A 58 -1.68 13.49 16.35
C VAL A 58 -0.85 12.82 17.42
N LYS A 59 -1.44 11.87 18.17
CA LYS A 59 -0.68 11.11 19.17
C LYS A 59 0.29 10.18 18.48
N ILE A 60 1.49 10.07 19.02
CA ILE A 60 2.54 9.18 18.50
C ILE A 60 2.04 7.73 18.44
N GLU A 61 1.27 7.30 19.45
CA GLU A 61 0.69 5.96 19.50
C GLU A 61 -0.28 5.66 18.35
N ASP A 62 -0.93 6.69 17.79
CA ASP A 62 -1.90 6.57 16.70
C ASP A 62 -1.21 6.54 15.32
N ILE A 63 0.08 6.88 15.23
CA ILE A 63 0.87 6.85 13.98
C ILE A 63 1.38 5.42 13.75
N ARG A 64 0.45 4.53 13.44
CA ARG A 64 0.71 3.10 13.20
C ARG A 64 -0.08 2.60 12.00
N CYS A 65 0.47 1.62 11.30
CA CYS A 65 -0.19 0.93 10.21
C CYS A 65 0.36 -0.49 10.05
N GLU A 66 -0.50 -1.49 9.93
CA GLU A 66 -0.10 -2.89 9.63
C GLU A 66 -0.06 -3.20 8.13
N GLY A 67 -0.14 -2.17 7.29
CA GLY A 67 -0.07 -2.28 5.83
C GLY A 67 -1.43 -2.57 5.19
N CYS A 68 -1.58 -2.24 3.91
CA CYS A 68 -2.88 -2.20 3.22
C CYS A 68 -3.66 -3.53 3.20
N LYS A 69 -2.95 -4.66 3.30
CA LYS A 69 -3.51 -6.01 3.32
C LYS A 69 -3.55 -6.62 4.73
N GLY A 70 -3.20 -5.84 5.75
CA GLY A 70 -3.30 -6.21 7.15
C GLY A 70 -4.71 -5.99 7.71
N ASP A 71 -4.80 -5.90 9.03
CA ASP A 71 -6.07 -5.72 9.73
C ASP A 71 -6.57 -4.27 9.61
N ARG A 72 -7.79 -4.09 9.08
CA ARG A 72 -8.36 -2.76 8.76
C ARG A 72 -8.43 -1.78 9.93
N PRO A 73 -8.81 -2.17 11.16
CA PRO A 73 -8.83 -1.28 12.32
C PRO A 73 -7.46 -0.72 12.68
N LYS A 74 -6.38 -1.33 12.19
CA LYS A 74 -5.00 -0.91 12.42
C LYS A 74 -4.40 -0.25 11.18
N HIS A 75 -5.22 0.14 10.20
CA HIS A 75 -4.79 0.97 9.10
C HIS A 75 -4.78 2.43 9.53
N TRP A 76 -3.76 3.15 9.09
CA TRP A 76 -3.76 4.62 9.17
C TRP A 76 -4.94 5.27 8.43
N SER A 77 -5.40 4.64 7.35
CA SER A 77 -6.55 5.12 6.55
C SER A 77 -7.57 3.99 6.40
N PRO A 78 -8.33 3.69 7.46
CA PRO A 78 -9.24 2.53 7.49
C PRO A 78 -10.41 2.69 6.51
N ASP A 79 -10.75 3.92 6.14
CA ASP A 79 -11.81 4.33 5.21
C ASP A 79 -11.32 4.55 3.76
N CYS A 80 -10.11 4.07 3.42
CA CYS A 80 -9.55 4.20 2.08
C CYS A 80 -10.52 3.69 0.99
N ARG A 81 -11.08 4.61 0.19
CA ARG A 81 -12.07 4.31 -0.85
C ARG A 81 -11.54 3.36 -1.92
N ILE A 82 -10.25 3.46 -2.28
CA ILE A 82 -9.63 2.58 -3.27
C ILE A 82 -9.57 1.14 -2.74
N LEU A 83 -9.18 0.97 -1.47
CA LEU A 83 -9.14 -0.34 -0.81
C LEU A 83 -10.53 -0.96 -0.71
N LYS A 84 -11.51 -0.17 -0.26
CA LYS A 84 -12.92 -0.60 -0.19
C LYS A 84 -13.44 -1.06 -1.57
N CYS A 85 -13.24 -0.25 -2.60
CA CYS A 85 -13.70 -0.58 -3.95
C CYS A 85 -13.01 -1.83 -4.52
N CYS A 86 -11.69 -1.95 -4.34
CA CYS A 86 -10.93 -3.09 -4.86
C CYS A 86 -11.32 -4.40 -4.18
N VAL A 87 -11.30 -4.42 -2.85
CA VAL A 87 -11.43 -5.65 -2.08
C VAL A 87 -12.89 -5.93 -1.72
N ASP A 88 -13.56 -4.99 -1.07
CA ASP A 88 -14.88 -5.25 -0.47
C ASP A 88 -15.98 -5.29 -1.54
N GLU A 89 -15.92 -4.38 -2.52
CA GLU A 89 -16.95 -4.27 -3.55
C GLU A 89 -16.68 -5.19 -4.76
N LYS A 90 -15.42 -5.36 -5.15
CA LYS A 90 -15.05 -6.09 -6.37
C LYS A 90 -14.35 -7.44 -6.12
N GLY A 91 -13.98 -7.77 -4.88
CA GLY A 91 -13.32 -9.03 -4.55
C GLY A 91 -11.93 -9.20 -5.17
N LEU A 92 -11.26 -8.10 -5.57
CA LEU A 92 -9.97 -8.11 -6.24
C LEU A 92 -8.82 -7.99 -5.24
N GLN A 93 -7.69 -8.62 -5.56
CA GLN A 93 -6.45 -8.53 -4.78
C GLN A 93 -5.63 -7.28 -5.11
N PHE A 94 -5.71 -6.81 -6.36
CA PHE A 94 -5.05 -5.62 -6.83
C PHE A 94 -5.94 -4.88 -7.82
N CYS A 95 -5.80 -3.56 -7.86
CA CYS A 95 -6.59 -2.75 -8.77
C CYS A 95 -6.30 -3.05 -10.25
N PHE A 96 -5.12 -3.59 -10.60
CA PHE A 96 -4.83 -3.97 -11.99
C PHE A 96 -5.74 -5.08 -12.54
N GLN A 97 -6.35 -5.85 -11.65
CA GLN A 97 -7.31 -6.91 -11.99
C GLN A 97 -8.68 -6.34 -12.34
N CYS A 98 -8.94 -5.05 -12.09
CA CYS A 98 -10.17 -4.40 -12.51
C CYS A 98 -10.19 -4.29 -14.04
N LYS A 99 -11.31 -4.67 -14.67
CA LYS A 99 -11.51 -4.55 -16.13
C LYS A 99 -11.28 -3.13 -16.66
N ASP A 100 -11.61 -2.13 -15.84
CA ASP A 100 -11.50 -0.71 -16.18
C ASP A 100 -10.12 -0.13 -15.81
N PHE A 101 -9.12 -0.95 -15.47
CA PHE A 101 -7.82 -0.47 -15.01
C PHE A 101 -6.95 0.12 -16.15
N PRO A 102 -6.32 1.30 -15.95
CA PRO A 102 -6.48 2.20 -14.80
C PRO A 102 -7.80 2.97 -14.88
N CYS A 103 -8.62 2.91 -13.83
CA CYS A 103 -9.92 3.57 -13.81
C CYS A 103 -9.80 5.03 -13.38
N GLU A 104 -10.84 5.83 -13.65
CA GLU A 104 -10.89 7.27 -13.35
C GLU A 104 -10.51 7.58 -11.90
N MET A 105 -11.02 6.79 -10.93
CA MET A 105 -10.69 6.97 -9.51
C MET A 105 -9.18 6.88 -9.24
N LEU A 106 -8.47 5.96 -9.88
CA LEU A 106 -7.02 5.82 -9.72
C LEU A 106 -6.29 6.94 -10.47
N THR A 107 -6.71 7.26 -11.68
CA THR A 107 -6.05 8.32 -12.47
C THR A 107 -6.18 9.68 -11.80
N GLU A 108 -7.33 9.99 -11.19
CA GLU A 108 -7.52 11.23 -10.41
C GLU A 108 -6.70 11.19 -9.11
N TRP A 109 -6.73 10.07 -8.37
CA TRP A 109 -5.91 9.89 -7.17
C TRP A 109 -4.41 10.09 -7.45
N ALA A 110 -3.92 9.60 -8.59
CA ALA A 110 -2.52 9.72 -8.98
C ALA A 110 -2.06 11.16 -9.24
N LYS A 111 -2.97 12.10 -9.53
CA LYS A 111 -2.61 13.53 -9.65
C LYS A 111 -2.12 14.12 -8.33
N GLY A 112 -2.40 13.47 -7.20
CA GLY A 112 -1.98 13.92 -5.87
C GLY A 112 -0.48 13.86 -5.58
N GLY A 113 0.35 13.26 -6.46
CA GLY A 113 1.81 13.27 -6.31
C GLY A 113 2.54 12.19 -7.10
N GLU A 114 3.87 12.34 -7.24
CA GLU A 114 4.73 11.40 -7.97
C GLU A 114 4.58 9.96 -7.46
N ARG A 115 4.64 9.78 -6.14
CA ARG A 115 4.50 8.48 -5.48
C ARG A 115 3.20 7.73 -5.86
N TYR A 116 2.12 8.45 -6.13
CA TYR A 116 0.85 7.85 -6.55
C TYR A 116 0.84 7.48 -8.04
N ARG A 117 1.55 8.24 -8.89
CA ARG A 117 1.77 7.88 -10.30
C ARG A 117 2.64 6.64 -10.41
N GLU A 118 3.73 6.57 -9.65
CA GLU A 118 4.62 5.40 -9.58
C GLU A 118 3.88 4.13 -9.14
N ALA A 119 2.93 4.25 -8.20
CA ALA A 119 2.08 3.14 -7.77
C ALA A 119 1.24 2.56 -8.93
N ILE A 120 0.68 3.40 -9.80
CA ILE A 120 -0.04 2.93 -10.99
C ILE A 120 0.91 2.25 -11.98
N GLU A 121 2.09 2.82 -12.22
CA GLU A 121 3.09 2.19 -13.09
C GLU A 121 3.55 0.83 -12.55
N GLN A 122 3.66 0.70 -11.23
CA GLN A 122 3.93 -0.58 -10.58
C GLN A 122 2.82 -1.60 -10.86
N LEU A 123 1.56 -1.21 -10.73
CA LEU A 123 0.43 -2.08 -11.05
C LEU A 123 0.41 -2.50 -12.53
N LYS A 124 0.82 -1.62 -13.46
CA LYS A 124 0.96 -1.97 -14.88
C LYS A 124 2.01 -3.05 -15.09
N ARG A 125 3.20 -2.90 -14.49
CA ARG A 125 4.27 -3.92 -14.54
C ARG A 125 3.83 -5.25 -13.95
N MET A 126 3.10 -5.23 -12.84
CA MET A 126 2.55 -6.44 -12.21
C MET A 126 1.55 -7.14 -13.13
N LYS A 127 0.69 -6.39 -13.83
CA LYS A 127 -0.28 -6.93 -14.78
C LYS A 127 0.38 -7.65 -15.97
N GLU A 128 1.48 -7.11 -16.48
CA GLU A 128 2.22 -7.68 -17.62
C GLU A 128 2.93 -9.00 -17.26
N GLY A 129 3.27 -9.20 -15.99
CA GLY A 129 3.91 -10.42 -15.48
C GLY A 129 2.96 -11.44 -14.84
N SER A 130 1.64 -11.20 -14.84
CA SER A 130 0.61 -12.05 -14.22
C SER A 130 0.02 -13.09 -15.17
#